data_AF-A0A3P6CDD6-F1
#
_entry.id   AF-A0A3P6CDD6-F1
#
_cell.length_a   1.000
_cell.length_b   1.000
_cell.length_c   1.000
_cell.angle_alpha   90.00
_cell.angle_beta   90.00
_cell.angle_gamma   90.00
#
_symmetry.space_group_name_H-M   'P 1'
#
loop_
_entity.id
_entity.type
_entity.pdbx_description
1 polymer ?
#
loop_
_entity_poly.entity_id
_entity_poly.type
_entity_poly.pdbx_seq_one_letter_code
_entity_poly.pdbx_strand_id
1 'polypeptide(L)'
;MDYFSILELPEEIQTLVVERVAGNSFQDLYGLRASCKLIKALAYRRSVCHFCDVLSVPCGLNMPAGLLKTCYEERNPSTLYMKGLHI
;
A
#
# COMPACT_ATOMS: atom_id res chain seq x y z
N MET A 1 1.08 -29.69 -3.35
CA MET A 1 1.42 -28.33 -2.88
C MET A 1 0.20 -27.85 -2.14
N ASP A 2 0.21 -27.98 -0.82
CA ASP A 2 -0.85 -27.43 0.02
C ASP A 2 -0.63 -25.91 0.08
N TYR A 3 -1.58 -25.17 -0.48
CA TYR A 3 -1.55 -23.71 -0.43
C TYR A 3 -2.20 -23.27 0.87
N PHE A 4 -1.43 -22.61 1.73
CA PHE A 4 -1.97 -21.96 2.93
C PHE A 4 -2.71 -20.69 2.53
N SER A 5 -3.94 -20.53 3.01
CA SER A 5 -4.68 -19.31 2.77
C SER A 5 -4.12 -18.21 3.66
N ILE A 6 -3.86 -17.03 3.09
CA ILE A 6 -3.48 -15.84 3.87
C ILE A 6 -4.51 -15.54 4.97
N LEU A 7 -5.77 -15.93 4.75
CA LEU A 7 -6.87 -15.71 5.70
C LEU A 7 -6.80 -16.62 6.93
N GLU A 8 -6.06 -17.72 6.87
CA GLU A 8 -5.84 -18.64 7.98
C GLU A 8 -4.70 -18.17 8.91
N LEU A 9 -3.93 -17.17 8.47
CA LEU A 9 -2.86 -16.59 9.27
C LEU A 9 -3.41 -15.59 10.31
N PRO A 10 -2.70 -15.37 11.43
CA PRO A 10 -3.02 -14.30 12.37
C PRO A 10 -3.08 -12.92 11.68
N GLU A 11 -3.94 -12.03 12.18
CA GLU A 11 -4.12 -10.68 11.62
C GLU A 11 -2.80 -9.89 11.58
N GLU A 12 -1.89 -10.10 12.54
CA GLU A 12 -0.58 -9.45 12.53
C GLU A 12 0.22 -9.82 11.28
N ILE A 13 0.23 -11.11 10.93
CA ILE A 13 0.96 -11.60 9.75
C ILE A 13 0.29 -11.10 8.47
N GLN A 14 -1.05 -11.11 8.41
CA GLN A 14 -1.79 -10.57 7.26
C GLN A 14 -1.48 -9.08 7.06
N THR A 15 -1.42 -8.31 8.14
CA THR A 15 -1.08 -6.88 8.10
C THR A 15 0.33 -6.67 7.56
N LEU A 16 1.31 -7.43 8.05
CA LEU A 16 2.69 -7.37 7.57
C LEU A 16 2.81 -7.71 6.08
N VAL A 17 2.05 -8.70 5.59
CA VAL A 17 2.02 -9.03 4.17
C VAL A 17 1.50 -7.85 3.34
N VAL A 18 0.40 -7.22 3.76
CA VAL A 18 -0.18 -6.07 3.06
C VAL A 18 0.79 -4.87 3.05
N GLU A 19 1.44 -4.58 4.18
CA GLU A 19 2.45 -3.52 4.30
C GLU A 19 3.65 -3.79 3.36
N ARG A 20 4.12 -5.04 3.30
CA ARG A 20 5.19 -5.43 2.40
C ARG A 20 4.78 -5.32 0.94
N VAL A 21 3.56 -5.72 0.58
CA VAL A 21 3.10 -5.59 -0.81
C VAL A 21 2.97 -4.12 -1.20
N ALA A 22 2.47 -3.26 -0.30
CA ALA A 22 2.40 -1.83 -0.55
C ALA A 22 3.75 -1.19 -0.90
N GLY A 23 4.83 -1.65 -0.26
CA GLY A 23 6.19 -1.18 -0.54
C GLY A 23 6.90 -1.84 -1.71
N ASN A 24 6.33 -2.87 -2.34
CA ASN A 24 6.94 -3.53 -3.48
C ASN A 24 6.20 -3.29 -4.80
N SER A 25 4.86 -3.30 -4.76
CA SER A 25 4.05 -3.25 -5.98
C SER A 25 2.68 -2.66 -5.69
N PHE A 26 2.46 -1.46 -6.20
CA PHE A 26 1.18 -0.78 -6.09
C PHE A 26 0.07 -1.54 -6.84
N GLN A 27 0.41 -2.19 -7.96
CA GLN A 27 -0.51 -3.04 -8.71
C GLN A 27 -0.99 -4.22 -7.86
N ASP A 28 -0.08 -4.91 -7.18
CA ASP A 28 -0.43 -6.05 -6.33
C ASP A 28 -1.23 -5.61 -5.10
N LEU A 29 -0.96 -4.42 -4.56
CA LEU A 29 -1.78 -3.82 -3.50
C LEU A 29 -3.24 -3.60 -3.95
N TYR A 30 -3.46 -3.13 -5.18
CA TYR A 30 -4.81 -3.03 -5.75
C TYR A 30 -5.44 -4.40 -5.99
N GLY A 31 -4.65 -5.39 -6.42
CA GLY A 31 -5.11 -6.78 -6.53
C GLY A 31 -5.57 -7.35 -5.18
N LEU A 32 -4.80 -7.13 -4.11
CA LEU A 32 -5.16 -7.50 -2.74
C LEU A 32 -6.44 -6.80 -2.26
N ARG A 33 -6.61 -5.51 -2.57
CA ARG A 33 -7.86 -4.79 -2.25
C ARG A 33 -9.10 -5.39 -2.90
N ALA A 34 -8.94 -6.03 -4.05
CA ALA A 34 -10.02 -6.68 -4.78
C ALA A 34 -10.29 -8.12 -4.34
N SER A 35 -9.41 -8.75 -3.54
CA SER A 35 -9.50 -10.17 -3.22
C SER A 35 -10.60 -10.49 -2.20
N CYS A 36 -10.58 -9.85 -1.01
CA CYS A 36 -11.57 -10.09 0.03
C CYS A 36 -11.77 -8.90 0.97
N LYS A 37 -12.87 -8.92 1.73
CA LYS A 37 -13.25 -7.81 2.65
C LYS A 37 -12.22 -7.54 3.74
N LEU A 38 -11.63 -8.60 4.31
CA LEU A 38 -10.63 -8.50 5.38
C LEU A 38 -9.36 -7.82 4.88
N ILE A 39 -8.79 -8.34 3.79
CA ILE A 39 -7.60 -7.78 3.16
C ILE A 39 -7.85 -6.37 2.66
N LYS A 40 -9.04 -6.10 2.11
CA LYS A 40 -9.44 -4.74 1.74
C LYS A 40 -9.36 -3.80 2.95
N ALA A 41 -9.91 -4.20 4.09
CA ALA A 41 -9.86 -3.39 5.31
C ALA A 41 -8.41 -3.15 5.78
N LEU A 42 -7.55 -4.18 5.74
CA LEU A 42 -6.14 -4.04 6.07
C LEU A 42 -5.41 -3.09 5.10
N ALA A 43 -5.66 -3.21 3.80
CA ALA A 43 -5.05 -2.38 2.75
C ALA A 43 -5.54 -0.92 2.71
N TYR A 44 -6.58 -0.58 3.47
CA TYR A 44 -7.03 0.79 3.71
C TYR A 44 -6.58 1.36 5.06
N ARG A 45 -5.90 0.57 5.91
CA ARG A 45 -5.28 1.12 7.12
C ARG A 45 -4.26 2.19 6.75
N ARG A 46 -4.21 3.25 7.54
CA ARG A 46 -3.26 4.35 7.32
C ARG A 46 -1.82 3.89 7.42
N SER A 47 -1.50 2.93 8.29
CA SER A 47 -0.13 2.39 8.43
C SER A 47 0.44 1.85 7.11
N VAL A 48 -0.41 1.30 6.24
CA VAL A 48 0.01 0.81 4.91
C VAL A 48 0.53 1.95 4.04
N CYS A 49 0.00 3.17 4.19
CA CYS A 49 0.46 4.34 3.46
C CYS A 49 1.89 4.74 3.82
N HIS A 50 2.39 4.39 5.01
CA HIS A 50 3.78 4.58 5.39
C HIS A 50 4.74 3.78 4.47
N PHE A 51 4.31 2.59 4.05
CA PHE A 51 5.12 1.67 3.27
C PHE A 51 4.92 1.77 1.76
N CYS A 52 3.86 2.43 1.29
CA CYS A 52 3.58 2.57 -0.14
C CYS A 52 4.82 3.05 -0.93
N ASP A 53 5.24 2.28 -1.94
CA ASP A 53 6.25 2.77 -2.89
C ASP A 53 5.58 3.69 -3.91
N VAL A 54 5.44 4.95 -3.51
CA VAL A 54 4.82 6.00 -4.32
C VAL A 54 5.61 6.26 -5.60
N LEU A 55 6.93 5.98 -5.63
CA LEU A 55 7.79 6.21 -6.80
C LEU A 55 7.59 5.13 -7.88
N SER A 56 7.20 3.92 -7.49
CA SER A 56 6.82 2.85 -8.43
C SER A 56 5.55 3.16 -9.21
N VAL A 57 4.71 4.07 -8.71
CA VAL A 57 3.53 4.53 -9.43
C VAL A 57 3.97 5.52 -10.49
N PRO A 58 3.64 5.31 -11.77
CA PRO A 58 4.00 6.24 -12.83
C PRO A 58 3.43 7.63 -12.48
N CYS A 59 4.31 8.59 -12.17
CA CYS A 59 3.94 9.98 -11.93
C CYS A 59 3.09 10.47 -13.11
N GLY A 60 1.78 10.63 -12.91
CA GLY A 60 0.84 11.05 -13.96
C GLY A 60 -0.28 10.06 -14.29
N LEU A 61 -0.22 8.80 -13.82
CA LEU A 61 -1.32 7.85 -13.97
C LEU A 61 -2.17 7.80 -12.70
N ASN A 62 -3.34 8.43 -12.73
CA ASN A 62 -4.49 8.22 -11.82
C ASN A 62 -4.13 7.96 -10.34
N MET A 63 -3.09 8.61 -9.82
CA MET A 63 -2.76 8.51 -8.41
C MET A 63 -3.92 9.14 -7.64
N PRO A 64 -4.59 8.43 -6.72
CA PRO A 64 -5.68 9.02 -5.96
C PRO A 64 -5.13 10.25 -5.22
N ALA A 65 -5.70 11.43 -5.46
CA ALA A 65 -5.21 12.68 -4.87
C ALA A 65 -5.11 12.62 -3.33
N GLY A 66 -6.00 11.84 -2.69
CA GLY A 66 -5.96 11.58 -1.25
C GLY A 66 -4.79 10.71 -0.80
N LEU A 67 -4.29 9.81 -1.64
CA LEU A 67 -3.27 8.83 -1.24
C LEU A 67 -1.92 9.49 -0.98
N LEU A 68 -1.49 10.44 -1.83
CA LEU A 68 -0.25 11.19 -1.59
C LEU A 68 -0.29 11.99 -0.29
N LYS A 69 -1.43 12.65 -0.02
CA LYS A 69 -1.65 13.40 1.20
C LYS A 69 -1.56 12.49 2.43
N THR A 70 -2.24 11.35 2.39
CA THR A 70 -2.21 10.38 3.50
C THR A 70 -0.82 9.78 3.69
N CYS A 71 -0.09 9.44 2.61
CA CYS A 71 1.28 8.95 2.72
C CYS A 71 2.21 10.00 3.34
N TYR A 72 2.04 11.28 3.01
CA TYR A 72 2.80 12.37 3.63
C TYR A 72 2.49 12.53 5.13
N GLU A 73 1.21 12.48 5.51
CA GLU A 73 0.78 12.50 6.92
C GLU A 73 1.37 11.32 7.73
N GLU A 74 1.49 10.15 7.11
CA GLU A 74 2.09 8.94 7.67
C GLU A 74 3.63 8.91 7.55
N ARG A 75 4.26 10.04 7.21
CA ARG A 75 5.72 10.20 7.12
C ARG A 75 6.40 9.22 6.17
N ASN A 76 5.72 8.84 5.09
CA ASN A 76 6.31 8.02 4.05
C ASN A 76 7.50 8.76 3.40
N PRO A 77 8.73 8.21 3.45
CA PRO A 77 9.92 8.90 2.96
C PRO A 77 9.89 9.16 1.45
N SER A 78 9.23 8.30 0.67
CA SER A 78 9.09 8.45 -0.79
C SER A 78 8.25 9.67 -1.18
N THR A 79 7.37 10.15 -0.30
CA THR A 79 6.56 11.37 -0.55
C THR A 79 7.35 12.66 -0.46
N LEU A 80 8.46 12.68 0.32
CA LEU A 80 9.34 13.84 0.40
C LEU A 80 10.00 14.12 -0.95
N TYR A 81 10.40 13.06 -1.67
CA TYR A 81 10.99 13.16 -3.00
C TYR A 81 9.99 13.74 -4.02
N MET A 82 8.73 13.30 -4.00
CA MET A 82 7.70 13.86 -4.88
C MET A 82 7.38 15.34 -4.59
N LYS A 83 7.43 15.78 -3.33
CA LYS A 83 7.21 17.19 -3.00
C LYS A 83 8.34 18.09 -3.54
N GLY A 84 9.57 17.57 -3.62
CA GLY A 84 10.71 18.25 -4.25
C GLY A 84 10.73 18.21 -5.78
N LEU A 85 9.97 17.30 -6.41
CA LEU A 85 9.82 17.18 -7.87
C LEU A 85 8.71 18.06 -8.46
N HIS A 86 7.82 18.63 -7.63
CA HIS A 86 6.96 19.74 -8.05
C HIS A 86 7.83 21.01 -8.16
N ILE A 87 8.57 21.13 -9.26
CA ILE A 87 9.25 22.35 -9.73
C ILE A 87 8.54 22.81 -11.00
#